data_AF-A0A7Y1AP71-F1
#
_entry.id   AF-A0A7Y1AP71-F1
#
_cell.length_a   1.000
_cell.length_b   1.000
_cell.length_c   1.000
_cell.angle_alpha   90.00
_cell.angle_beta   90.00
_cell.angle_gamma   90.00
#
_symmetry.space_group_name_H-M   'P 1'
#
loop_
_entity.id
_entity.type
_entity.pdbx_description
1 polymer ?
#
loop_
_entity_poly.entity_id
_entity_poly.type
_entity_poly.pdbx_seq_one_letter_code
_entity_poly.pdbx_strand_id
1 'polypeptide(L)'
;MKDIIRLGDPTTHGGVVLEAFSQIDLNGKPIAGVGHKVSCPLCKGIFPIIEGSATYSVDGIAVALDGMKTACGAALIASGPKGAVNR
;
A
#
# COMPACT_ATOMS: atom_id res chain seq x y z
N MET A 1 12.61 1.71 -10.32
CA MET A 1 11.27 2.30 -10.20
C MET A 1 10.57 1.54 -9.08
N LYS A 2 9.97 2.21 -8.09
CA LYS A 2 9.26 1.52 -7.01
C LYS A 2 7.84 1.22 -7.45
N ASP A 3 7.37 0.01 -7.16
CA ASP A 3 6.00 -0.38 -7.45
C ASP A 3 5.00 0.35 -6.54
N ILE A 4 3.78 0.56 -7.05
CA ILE A 4 2.70 1.21 -6.32
C ILE A 4 2.03 0.18 -5.41
N ILE A 5 1.80 0.57 -4.16
CA ILE A 5 1.06 -0.22 -3.19
C ILE A 5 -0.43 -0.17 -3.51
N ARG A 6 -1.09 -1.30 -3.37
CA ARG A 6 -2.51 -1.52 -3.68
C ARG A 6 -3.23 -2.13 -2.50
N LEU A 7 -4.55 -2.13 -2.57
CA LEU A 7 -5.40 -2.79 -1.61
C LEU A 7 -5.02 -4.27 -1.47
N GLY A 8 -4.85 -4.73 -0.23
CA GLY A 8 -4.47 -6.10 0.10
C GLY A 8 -2.97 -6.41 -0.03
N ASP A 9 -2.13 -5.43 -0.34
CA ASP A 9 -0.67 -5.64 -0.32
C ASP A 9 -0.16 -5.92 1.10
N PRO A 10 0.81 -6.83 1.24
CA PRO A 10 1.36 -7.19 2.54
C PRO A 10 2.33 -6.13 3.10
N THR A 11 2.69 -6.31 4.36
CA THR A 11 3.71 -5.52 5.05
C THR A 11 4.75 -6.42 5.71
N THR A 12 5.91 -5.85 6.04
CA THR A 12 7.00 -6.57 6.72
C THR A 12 6.63 -7.11 8.11
N HIS A 13 5.57 -6.58 8.73
CA HIS A 13 5.04 -7.06 10.00
C HIS A 13 3.98 -8.17 9.84
N GLY A 14 3.81 -8.70 8.62
CA GLY A 14 2.82 -9.74 8.31
C GLY A 14 1.38 -9.22 8.18
N GLY A 15 1.21 -7.89 8.16
CA GLY A 15 -0.07 -7.22 8.01
C GLY A 15 -0.45 -6.94 6.56
N VAL A 16 -1.61 -6.33 6.35
CA VAL A 16 -2.14 -6.04 5.01
C VAL A 16 -2.77 -4.65 4.89
N VAL A 17 -2.68 -4.05 3.71
CA VAL A 17 -3.35 -2.78 3.39
C VAL A 17 -4.86 -2.99 3.30
N LEU A 18 -5.61 -2.18 4.07
CA LEU A 18 -7.06 -2.30 4.23
C LEU A 18 -7.84 -1.23 3.47
N GLU A 19 -7.22 -0.09 3.19
CA GLU A 19 -7.87 1.03 2.50
C GLU A 19 -7.05 1.48 1.28
N ALA A 20 -7.75 1.98 0.28
CA ALA A 20 -7.22 2.41 -1.00
C ALA A 20 -8.17 3.42 -1.65
N PHE A 21 -7.68 4.13 -2.67
CA PHE A 21 -8.50 5.08 -3.44
C PHE A 21 -9.55 4.31 -4.25
N SER A 22 -10.83 4.57 -4.01
CA SER A 22 -11.92 3.85 -4.70
C SER A 22 -12.08 4.23 -6.17
N GLN A 23 -11.56 5.39 -6.57
CA GLN A 23 -11.73 5.97 -7.91
C GLN A 23 -10.55 5.73 -8.85
N ILE A 24 -9.40 5.26 -8.32
CA ILE A 24 -8.20 5.00 -9.12
C ILE A 24 -7.69 3.61 -8.82
N ASP A 25 -7.59 2.80 -9.87
CA ASP A 25 -7.02 1.47 -9.81
C ASP A 25 -5.82 1.35 -10.76
N LEU A 26 -4.94 0.40 -10.42
CA LEU A 26 -3.85 -0.02 -11.26
C LEU A 26 -3.98 -1.53 -11.50
N ASN A 27 -4.28 -1.89 -12.74
CA ASN A 27 -4.56 -3.28 -13.16
C ASN A 27 -5.75 -3.89 -12.40
N GLY A 28 -6.85 -3.15 -12.25
CA GLY A 28 -8.07 -3.63 -11.58
C GLY A 28 -7.97 -3.70 -10.06
N LYS A 29 -6.91 -3.15 -9.47
CA LYS A 29 -6.71 -3.09 -8.02
C LYS A 29 -6.54 -1.65 -7.55
N PRO A 30 -7.39 -1.18 -6.61
CA PRO A 30 -7.29 0.15 -6.01
C PRO A 30 -5.89 0.43 -5.46
N ILE A 31 -5.36 1.61 -5.75
CA ILE A 31 -4.04 2.04 -5.26
C ILE A 31 -4.14 2.65 -3.85
N ALA A 32 -3.10 2.47 -3.05
CA ALA A 32 -3.03 2.99 -1.69
C ALA A 32 -2.16 4.24 -1.60
N GLY A 33 -2.35 5.02 -0.54
CA GLY A 33 -1.75 6.33 -0.35
C GLY A 33 -1.61 6.66 1.13
N VAL A 34 -0.98 7.80 1.40
CA VAL A 34 -0.82 8.32 2.76
C VAL A 34 -2.19 8.49 3.42
N GLY A 35 -2.28 8.07 4.69
CA GLY A 35 -3.51 8.10 5.47
C GLY A 35 -4.36 6.82 5.39
N HIS A 36 -4.18 5.97 4.38
CA HIS A 36 -4.91 4.71 4.31
C HIS A 36 -4.48 3.72 5.39
N LYS A 37 -5.45 2.96 5.91
CA LYS A 37 -5.25 1.98 6.98
C LYS A 37 -4.58 0.71 6.50
N VAL A 38 -3.76 0.17 7.41
CA VAL A 38 -3.05 -1.10 7.28
C VAL A 38 -3.23 -1.87 8.59
N SER A 39 -3.64 -3.14 8.51
CA SER A 39 -3.61 -4.02 9.68
C SER A 39 -2.17 -4.41 9.99
N CYS A 40 -1.82 -4.51 11.27
CA CYS A 40 -0.52 -4.98 11.70
C CYS A 40 -0.70 -6.03 12.80
N PRO A 41 -0.53 -7.33 12.52
CA PRO A 41 -0.70 -8.38 13.52
C PRO A 41 0.43 -8.36 14.56
N LEU A 42 1.63 -7.91 14.18
CA LEU A 42 2.76 -7.77 15.11
C LEU A 42 2.47 -6.73 16.20
N CYS A 43 1.93 -5.57 15.81
CA CYS A 43 1.57 -4.49 16.73
C CYS A 43 0.13 -4.59 17.25
N LYS A 44 -0.64 -5.59 16.80
CA LYS A 44 -2.05 -5.85 17.16
C LYS A 44 -2.96 -4.62 16.99
N GLY A 45 -2.87 -3.96 15.83
CA GLY A 45 -3.64 -2.74 15.58
C GLY A 45 -3.76 -2.38 14.11
N ILE A 46 -4.45 -1.27 13.84
CA ILE A 46 -4.59 -0.67 12.52
C ILE A 46 -3.84 0.65 12.51
N PHE A 47 -2.98 0.84 11.51
CA PHE A 47 -2.09 1.99 11.42
C PHE A 47 -2.17 2.62 10.02
N PRO A 48 -2.16 3.96 9.92
CA PRO A 48 -2.15 4.62 8.64
C PRO A 48 -0.78 4.52 7.97
N ILE A 49 -0.75 4.60 6.65
CA ILE A 49 0.46 4.86 5.86
C ILE A 49 0.89 6.31 6.10
N ILE A 50 2.16 6.54 6.43
CA ILE A 50 2.68 7.88 6.75
C ILE A 50 3.70 8.38 5.72
N GLU A 51 4.21 7.50 4.87
CA GLU A 51 5.14 7.84 3.79
C GLU A 51 4.47 7.65 2.43
N GLY A 52 4.74 8.58 1.52
CA GLY A 52 4.17 8.63 0.18
C GLY A 52 5.17 9.14 -0.85
N SER A 53 4.84 8.99 -2.13
CA SER A 53 5.65 9.48 -3.23
C SER A 53 5.66 11.01 -3.27
N ALA A 54 6.82 11.60 -3.54
CA ALA A 54 6.95 13.03 -3.82
C ALA A 54 6.47 13.41 -5.23
N THR A 55 6.36 12.44 -6.14
CA THR A 55 6.03 12.67 -7.55
C THR A 55 4.63 12.20 -7.94
N TYR A 56 4.05 11.28 -7.17
CA TYR A 56 2.75 10.68 -7.48
C TYR A 56 1.77 11.00 -6.37
N SER A 57 0.67 11.64 -6.73
CA SER A 57 -0.43 11.98 -5.82
C SER A 57 -1.77 11.81 -6.51
N VAL A 58 -2.77 11.37 -5.75
CA VAL A 58 -4.16 11.25 -6.17
C VAL A 58 -4.98 12.17 -5.28
N ASP A 59 -5.72 13.11 -5.87
CA ASP A 59 -6.54 14.08 -5.14
C ASP A 59 -5.76 14.83 -4.04
N GLY A 60 -4.49 15.12 -4.29
CA GLY A 60 -3.58 15.78 -3.33
C GLY A 60 -3.00 14.86 -2.25
N ILE A 61 -3.34 13.57 -2.24
CA ILE A 61 -2.81 12.57 -1.32
C ILE A 61 -1.68 11.80 -2.01
N ALA A 62 -0.50 11.77 -1.39
CA ALA A 62 0.67 11.08 -1.94
C ALA A 62 0.43 9.56 -2.02
N VAL A 63 0.77 8.97 -3.17
CA VAL A 63 0.63 7.53 -3.44
C VAL A 63 1.71 6.75 -2.68
N ALA A 64 1.32 5.65 -2.05
CA ALA A 64 2.24 4.80 -1.32
C ALA A 64 3.00 3.87 -2.29
N LEU A 65 4.30 3.76 -2.10
CA LEU A 65 5.20 2.96 -2.93
C LEU A 65 5.87 1.87 -2.09
N ASP A 66 6.45 0.89 -2.78
CA ASP A 66 7.22 -0.18 -2.15
C ASP A 66 8.29 0.34 -1.17
N GLY A 67 8.32 -0.28 0.01
CA GLY A 67 9.22 0.03 1.11
C GLY A 67 8.85 1.28 1.92
N MET A 68 7.73 1.95 1.63
CA MET A 68 7.24 3.08 2.45
C MET A 68 6.65 2.59 3.77
N LYS A 69 6.70 3.45 4.79
CA LYS A 69 6.35 3.08 6.16
C LYS A 69 4.93 3.45 6.56
N THR A 70 4.39 2.63 7.46
CA THR A 70 3.19 2.89 8.24
C THR A 70 3.54 3.50 9.59
N ALA A 71 2.55 4.04 10.30
CA ALA A 71 2.74 4.67 11.61
C ALA A 71 3.30 3.71 12.68
N CYS A 72 3.10 2.39 12.54
CA CYS A 72 3.71 1.40 13.45
C CYS A 72 5.14 1.02 13.06
N GLY A 73 5.70 1.60 11.99
CA GLY A 73 7.04 1.31 11.48
C GLY A 73 7.12 0.13 10.52
N ALA A 74 6.00 -0.53 10.20
CA ALA A 74 5.99 -1.58 9.18
C ALA A 74 6.26 -0.98 7.79
N ALA A 75 7.01 -1.69 6.94
CA ALA A 75 7.21 -1.31 5.55
C ALA A 75 6.20 -2.03 4.65
N LEU A 76 5.69 -1.31 3.66
CA LEU A 76 4.76 -1.83 2.65
C LEU A 76 5.53 -2.66 1.61
N ILE A 77 4.93 -3.76 1.17
CA ILE A 77 5.51 -4.67 0.17
C ILE A 77 4.56 -4.70 -1.02
N ALA A 78 4.97 -4.15 -2.15
CA ALA A 78 4.17 -4.17 -3.36
C ALA A 78 4.11 -5.60 -3.92
N SER A 79 2.91 -6.13 -4.15
CA SER A 79 2.79 -7.47 -4.77
C SER A 79 3.01 -7.47 -6.30
N GLY A 80 3.24 -6.30 -6.92
CA GLY A 80 3.52 -6.14 -8.36
C GLY A 80 2.44 -6.73 -9.30
N PRO A 81 2.58 -6.64 -10.63
CA PRO A 81 1.73 -7.42 -11.52
C PRO A 81 2.12 -8.89 -11.36
N LYS A 82 1.36 -9.65 -10.55
CA LYS A 82 1.29 -11.10 -10.73
C LYS A 82 0.65 -11.37 -12.08
N GLY A 83 1.41 -11.22 -13.16
CA GLY A 83 1.26 -12.06 -14.34
C GLY A 83 1.60 -13.49 -13.94
N ALA A 84 0.74 -14.09 -13.12
CA ALA A 84 0.67 -15.54 -13.06
C ALA A 84 -0.02 -15.94 -14.36
N VAL A 85 0.78 -16.16 -15.41
CA VAL A 85 0.37 -17.13 -16.43
C VAL A 85 0.21 -18.45 -15.67
N ASN A 86 -1.02 -18.77 -15.29
CA ASN A 86 -1.34 -20.13 -14.88
C ASN A 86 -1.18 -20.98 -16.15
N ARG A 87 -0.12 -21.77 -16.18
CA ARG A 87 0.08 -22.83 -17.18
C ARG A 87 -0.69 -24.08 -16.74
#